data_AF-A0A955UJU7-F1
#
_entry.id   AF-A0A955UJU7-F1
#
_cell.length_a   1.000
_cell.length_b   1.000
_cell.length_c   1.000
_cell.angle_alpha   90.00
_cell.angle_beta   90.00
_cell.angle_gamma   90.00
#
_symmetry.space_group_name_H-M   'P 1'
#
loop_
_entity.id
_entity.type
_entity.pdbx_description
1 polymer ?
#
loop_
_entity_poly.entity_id
_entity_poly.type
_entity_poly.pdbx_seq_one_letter_code
_entity_poly.pdbx_strand_id
1 'polypeptide(L)'
;MSAFEAPSHPLTLFVLCAVAILATAGRGSAACWVPSLEEQRTGDGVPIDAPELRPLRDALRTIDGMAKASPHLAGMPDTRLRNHLSYANGVPRYVYINVKAYAPNTWGPGECDLIPQADRIGAGGGLHVSINFVENALPEPLAGDDELRMYGEPRVSGRIGRFPVYGAEPVHRRWGDRIVLTSDGRLPWEPVTVADYLDWQAREIARQQVDVAEAAEDTPAIDGAAWREGYEAMKTVDPTAAEALRKTMEALERDLPKMQAEHAALAAQAGAGMQADLARLQAYRASLRPTQLAAQAKLGAGEYQLARDDEAVVRPLVKASTRFGWDREDPGRIQLMVISWIHNQPYMEAGLRSTFETLDYERLHGLLR
;
A
#
# COMPACT_ATOMS: atom_id res chain seq x y z
N MET A 1 13.31 -83.38 49.90
CA MET A 1 12.62 -82.09 50.13
C MET A 1 13.29 -81.47 51.36
N SER A 2 14.54 -81.01 51.28
CA SER A 2 15.12 -80.09 50.28
C SER A 2 14.36 -78.75 50.35
N ALA A 3 14.82 -77.78 51.14
CA ALA A 3 15.91 -76.82 50.85
C ALA A 3 15.36 -75.57 50.13
N PHE A 4 15.84 -74.33 50.33
CA PHE A 4 16.95 -73.81 51.16
C PHE A 4 16.71 -72.31 51.49
N GLU A 5 17.57 -71.73 52.33
CA GLU A 5 17.97 -70.30 52.47
C GLU A 5 17.07 -69.11 52.04
N ALA A 6 17.08 -68.07 52.89
CA ALA A 6 17.13 -66.66 52.47
C ALA A 6 18.60 -66.19 52.49
N PRO A 7 19.05 -65.17 51.73
CA PRO A 7 18.85 -63.78 52.19
C PRO A 7 18.89 -62.66 51.10
N SER A 8 18.80 -61.40 51.59
CA SER A 8 19.43 -60.16 51.09
C SER A 8 19.01 -59.49 49.76
N HIS A 9 19.04 -58.16 49.78
CA HIS A 9 18.90 -57.26 48.63
C HIS A 9 20.10 -57.31 47.68
N PRO A 10 19.93 -56.80 46.45
CA PRO A 10 20.83 -55.72 46.01
C PRO A 10 20.10 -54.47 45.51
N LEU A 11 20.81 -53.34 45.48
CA LEU A 11 20.36 -52.12 44.80
C LEU A 11 20.38 -52.32 43.28
N THR A 12 19.36 -51.81 42.58
CA THR A 12 19.46 -51.52 41.15
C THR A 12 19.46 -50.00 40.95
N LEU A 13 20.66 -49.45 40.77
CA LEU A 13 20.88 -48.02 40.59
C LEU A 13 20.42 -47.61 39.17
N PHE A 14 19.20 -47.09 39.03
CA PHE A 14 18.74 -46.52 37.77
C PHE A 14 19.47 -45.20 37.48
N VAL A 15 20.58 -45.30 36.76
CA VAL A 15 21.29 -44.15 36.21
C VAL A 15 20.39 -43.49 35.16
N LEU A 16 19.79 -42.35 35.50
CA LEU A 16 19.21 -41.47 34.49
C LEU A 16 20.35 -40.91 33.64
N CYS A 17 20.63 -41.57 32.52
CA CYS A 17 21.33 -40.97 31.39
C CYS A 17 20.44 -39.86 30.81
N ALA A 18 20.44 -38.70 31.46
CA ALA A 18 19.88 -37.47 30.94
C ALA A 18 20.73 -37.05 29.73
N VAL A 19 20.41 -37.62 28.57
CA VAL A 19 20.94 -37.17 27.28
C VAL A 19 20.42 -35.75 27.07
N ALA A 20 21.23 -34.79 27.47
CA ALA A 20 21.00 -33.39 27.19
C ALA A 20 21.09 -33.20 25.68
N ILE A 21 19.93 -33.30 25.01
CA ILE A 21 19.78 -32.87 23.62
C ILE A 21 19.97 -31.35 23.63
N LEU A 22 21.24 -30.94 23.55
CA LEU A 22 21.65 -29.60 23.18
C LEU A 22 21.20 -29.39 21.75
N ALA A 23 19.93 -29.03 21.60
CA ALA A 23 19.41 -28.50 20.35
C ALA A 23 20.31 -27.33 19.96
N THR A 24 21.05 -27.50 18.87
CA THR A 24 21.85 -26.45 18.25
C THR A 24 20.92 -25.49 17.52
N ALA A 25 20.07 -24.83 18.30
CA ALA A 25 19.46 -23.57 17.92
C ALA A 25 20.61 -22.66 17.49
N GLY A 26 20.67 -22.37 16.19
CA GLY A 26 21.67 -21.47 15.64
C GLY A 26 21.63 -20.18 16.43
N ARG A 27 22.77 -19.78 17.01
CA ARG A 27 22.89 -18.50 17.69
C ARG A 27 22.90 -17.40 16.63
N GLY A 28 21.70 -17.07 16.15
CA GLY A 28 21.49 -15.88 15.36
C GLY A 28 22.04 -14.69 16.10
N SER A 29 22.70 -13.80 15.36
CA SER A 29 23.19 -12.54 15.89
C SER A 29 22.03 -11.71 16.45
N ALA A 30 22.22 -11.10 17.62
CA ALA A 30 21.25 -10.14 18.13
C ALA A 30 21.23 -8.90 17.22
N ALA A 31 20.08 -8.25 17.10
CA ALA A 31 19.95 -7.12 16.18
C ALA A 31 20.84 -5.95 16.61
N CYS A 32 21.47 -5.31 15.62
CA CYS A 32 22.29 -4.13 15.87
C CYS A 32 21.93 -2.95 14.98
N TRP A 33 22.16 -1.76 15.52
CA TRP A 33 21.75 -0.49 14.96
C TRP A 33 22.83 0.11 14.05
N VAL A 34 22.53 0.12 12.76
CA VAL A 34 23.22 0.93 11.74
C VAL A 34 22.86 2.41 12.01
N PRO A 35 23.78 3.38 11.78
CA PRO A 35 23.46 4.80 11.94
C PRO A 35 22.18 5.23 11.21
N SER A 36 21.31 5.99 11.90
CA SER A 36 20.08 6.53 11.30
C SER A 36 20.39 7.42 10.10
N LEU A 37 19.58 7.32 9.05
CA LEU A 37 19.61 8.23 7.92
C LEU A 37 18.54 9.31 8.16
N GLU A 38 18.97 10.54 8.44
CA GLU A 38 18.10 11.73 8.51
C GLU A 38 18.32 12.56 7.23
N GLU A 39 17.26 12.78 6.44
CA GLU A 39 17.34 13.68 5.27
C GLU A 39 17.73 15.10 5.70
N GLN A 40 18.60 15.77 4.94
CA GLN A 40 19.15 17.08 5.35
C GLN A 40 18.31 18.27 4.87
N ARG A 41 17.34 18.03 3.98
CA ARG A 41 16.39 19.01 3.45
C ARG A 41 15.06 18.29 3.22
N THR A 42 13.96 19.03 3.29
CA THR A 42 12.66 18.62 2.76
C THR A 42 12.71 18.43 1.25
N GLY A 43 11.70 17.78 0.68
CA GLY A 43 11.56 17.65 -0.78
C GLY A 43 11.32 18.96 -1.54
N ASP A 44 10.78 20.01 -0.89
CA ASP A 44 10.74 21.40 -1.42
C ASP A 44 12.05 22.18 -1.17
N GLY A 45 13.07 21.54 -0.58
CA GLY A 45 14.42 22.08 -0.42
C GLY A 45 14.62 22.97 0.82
N VAL A 46 13.65 23.08 1.72
CA VAL A 46 13.83 23.77 3.00
C VAL A 46 14.73 22.92 3.93
N PRO A 47 15.78 23.50 4.56
CA PRO A 47 16.64 22.81 5.52
C PRO A 47 15.86 22.26 6.73
N ILE A 48 16.18 21.06 7.22
CA ILE A 48 15.45 20.41 8.33
C ILE A 48 15.71 21.04 9.71
N ASP A 49 16.63 22.00 9.81
CA ASP A 49 16.87 22.85 10.97
C ASP A 49 16.10 24.18 10.91
N ALA A 50 15.29 24.41 9.87
CA ALA A 50 14.39 25.56 9.79
C ALA A 50 13.39 25.57 10.98
N PRO A 51 13.13 26.74 11.61
CA PRO A 51 12.36 26.80 12.85
C PRO A 51 10.96 26.20 12.77
N GLU A 52 10.29 26.32 11.62
CA GLU A 52 8.92 25.83 11.42
C GLU A 52 8.82 24.31 11.26
N LEU A 53 9.93 23.63 11.01
CA LEU A 53 10.01 22.16 10.96
C LEU A 53 10.40 21.55 12.31
N ARG A 54 10.74 22.37 13.31
CA ARG A 54 11.25 21.90 14.61
C ARG A 54 10.31 20.94 15.34
N PRO A 55 8.98 21.17 15.46
CA PRO A 55 8.10 20.25 16.20
C PRO A 55 8.06 18.87 15.54
N LEU A 56 7.97 18.83 14.20
CA LEU A 56 8.01 17.59 13.40
C LEU A 56 9.32 16.83 13.61
N ARG A 57 10.46 17.53 13.61
CA ARG A 57 11.79 16.96 13.83
C ARG A 57 11.99 16.43 15.25
N ASP A 58 11.57 17.18 16.27
CA ASP A 58 11.67 16.78 17.67
C ASP A 58 10.72 15.58 17.97
N ALA A 59 9.60 15.46 17.24
CA ALA A 59 8.74 14.27 17.25
C ALA A 59 9.39 13.06 16.55
N LEU A 60 9.92 13.20 15.33
CA LEU A 60 10.66 12.12 14.65
C LEU A 60 11.83 11.60 15.50
N ARG A 61 12.54 12.49 16.19
CA ARG A 61 13.65 12.14 17.11
C ARG A 61 13.17 11.45 18.38
N THR A 62 12.00 11.82 18.88
CA THR A 62 11.33 11.07 19.97
C THR A 62 11.00 9.64 19.54
N ILE A 63 10.50 9.45 18.31
CA ILE A 63 10.17 8.13 17.76
C ILE A 63 11.44 7.31 17.46
N ASP A 64 12.51 7.92 16.92
CA ASP A 64 13.83 7.30 16.71
C ASP A 64 14.40 6.76 18.03
N GLY A 65 14.30 7.54 19.11
CA GLY A 65 14.68 7.12 20.46
C GLY A 65 13.82 5.99 21.02
N MET A 66 12.49 6.04 20.83
CA MET A 66 11.59 4.94 21.23
C MET A 66 11.91 3.63 20.50
N ALA A 67 12.13 3.70 19.18
CA ALA A 67 12.50 2.53 18.37
C ALA A 67 13.83 1.93 18.86
N LYS A 68 14.87 2.75 19.06
CA LYS A 68 16.18 2.31 19.57
C LYS A 68 16.11 1.73 20.99
N ALA A 69 15.16 2.16 21.80
CA ALA A 69 14.92 1.63 23.14
C ALA A 69 14.07 0.35 23.17
N SER A 70 13.49 -0.10 22.04
CA SER A 70 12.66 -1.32 22.01
C SER A 70 13.51 -2.58 22.27
N PRO A 71 13.26 -3.33 23.37
CA PRO A 71 13.94 -4.60 23.60
C PRO A 71 13.50 -5.66 22.57
N HIS A 72 12.30 -5.53 22.01
CA HIS A 72 11.77 -6.44 21.00
C HIS A 72 12.46 -6.25 19.64
N LEU A 73 12.89 -5.04 19.29
CA LEU A 73 13.73 -4.82 18.11
C LEU A 73 15.16 -5.30 18.36
N ALA A 74 15.79 -4.89 19.47
CA ALA A 74 17.15 -5.29 19.82
C ALA A 74 17.31 -6.83 19.96
N GLY A 75 16.24 -7.52 20.37
CA GLY A 75 16.18 -8.98 20.46
C GLY A 75 15.85 -9.73 19.16
N MET A 76 15.65 -9.04 18.02
CA MET A 76 15.40 -9.74 16.74
C MET A 76 16.65 -10.52 16.30
N PRO A 77 16.52 -11.79 15.87
CA PRO A 77 17.64 -12.53 15.33
C PRO A 77 17.99 -12.04 13.92
N ASP A 78 19.28 -12.08 13.60
CA ASP A 78 19.86 -11.91 12.26
C ASP A 78 19.24 -10.75 11.46
N THR A 79 19.13 -9.61 12.14
CA THR A 79 18.58 -8.35 11.60
C THR A 79 19.54 -7.20 11.88
N ARG A 80 19.88 -6.41 10.86
CA ARG A 80 20.46 -5.07 11.07
C ARG A 80 19.36 -4.02 10.99
N LEU A 81 19.32 -3.10 11.95
CA LEU A 81 18.24 -2.12 12.10
C LEU A 81 18.72 -0.72 11.70
N ARG A 82 17.91 0.02 10.95
CA ARG A 82 18.20 1.44 10.63
C ARG A 82 16.93 2.26 10.56
N ASN A 83 16.91 3.39 11.26
CA ASN A 83 15.84 4.38 11.10
C ASN A 83 16.13 5.28 9.89
N HIS A 84 15.14 5.46 9.02
CA HIS A 84 15.14 6.46 7.96
C HIS A 84 14.11 7.55 8.30
N LEU A 85 14.58 8.74 8.64
CA LEU A 85 13.79 9.93 8.95
C LEU A 85 13.72 10.82 7.70
N SER A 86 12.52 11.06 7.21
CA SER A 86 12.27 11.75 5.94
C SER A 86 11.22 12.85 6.09
N TYR A 87 11.40 13.92 5.31
CA TYR A 87 10.60 15.13 5.34
C TYR A 87 10.10 15.38 3.90
N ALA A 88 8.90 14.89 3.60
CA ALA A 88 8.48 14.61 2.23
C ALA A 88 8.20 15.87 1.37
N ASN A 89 8.00 15.65 0.07
CA ASN A 89 7.86 16.72 -0.92
C ASN A 89 6.57 17.53 -0.77
N GLY A 90 6.71 18.84 -0.57
CA GLY A 90 5.69 19.82 -0.92
C GLY A 90 4.59 20.04 0.12
N VAL A 91 3.37 20.29 -0.39
CA VAL A 91 2.16 20.60 0.39
C VAL A 91 1.12 19.52 0.08
N PRO A 92 0.55 18.82 1.09
CA PRO A 92 0.79 18.95 2.54
C PRO A 92 2.20 18.56 2.97
N ARG A 93 2.83 19.29 3.92
CA ARG A 93 4.08 18.82 4.54
C ARG A 93 3.76 17.68 5.50
N TYR A 94 4.16 16.48 5.13
CA TYR A 94 4.14 15.29 5.98
C TYR A 94 5.57 14.79 6.22
N VAL A 95 5.78 14.12 7.35
CA VAL A 95 7.07 13.54 7.72
C VAL A 95 6.89 12.10 8.15
N TYR A 96 7.92 11.28 8.01
CA TYR A 96 7.86 9.88 8.43
C TYR A 96 9.19 9.33 8.90
N ILE A 97 9.11 8.29 9.72
CA ILE A 97 10.24 7.47 10.15
C ILE A 97 9.93 5.99 9.82
N ASN A 98 10.83 5.38 9.04
CA ASN A 98 10.84 3.93 8.83
C ASN A 98 11.94 3.30 9.69
N VAL A 99 11.55 2.46 10.64
CA VAL A 99 12.46 1.53 11.32
C VAL A 99 12.65 0.33 10.40
N LYS A 100 13.68 0.34 9.56
CA LYS A 100 13.93 -0.70 8.54
C LYS A 100 14.70 -1.88 9.14
N ALA A 101 14.17 -3.08 8.98
CA ALA A 101 14.80 -4.35 9.37
C ALA A 101 15.46 -5.03 8.17
N TYR A 102 16.79 -5.17 8.21
CA TYR A 102 17.62 -5.66 7.10
C TYR A 102 18.12 -7.08 7.30
N ALA A 103 17.72 -7.97 6.39
CA ALA A 103 18.09 -9.38 6.37
C ALA A 103 19.54 -9.61 5.88
N PRO A 104 20.15 -10.79 6.15
CA PRO A 104 21.57 -11.04 5.89
C PRO A 104 22.06 -10.82 4.45
N ASN A 105 21.18 -10.91 3.44
CA ASN A 105 21.50 -10.61 2.04
C ASN A 105 21.77 -9.12 1.74
N THR A 106 21.63 -8.22 2.72
CA THR A 106 21.89 -6.77 2.58
C THR A 106 23.03 -6.28 3.48
N TRP A 107 23.74 -7.18 4.14
CA TRP A 107 24.76 -6.87 5.15
C TRP A 107 26.10 -6.49 4.55
N GLY A 108 26.69 -5.40 5.05
CA GLY A 108 28.03 -4.95 4.71
C GLY A 108 29.12 -5.76 5.43
N PRO A 109 30.41 -5.51 5.10
CA PRO A 109 31.53 -6.32 5.59
C PRO A 109 31.89 -6.11 7.07
N GLY A 110 31.59 -4.94 7.66
CA GLY A 110 31.74 -4.72 9.11
C GLY A 110 30.58 -5.29 9.92
N GLU A 111 30.78 -5.42 11.23
CA GLU A 111 29.88 -6.16 12.14
C GLU A 111 28.42 -5.67 12.10
N CYS A 112 28.19 -4.38 11.89
CA CYS A 112 26.85 -3.77 11.85
C CYS A 112 26.65 -2.84 10.64
N ASP A 113 27.26 -3.17 9.51
CA ASP A 113 27.14 -2.41 8.26
C ASP A 113 26.06 -2.96 7.31
N LEU A 114 25.67 -2.15 6.33
CA LEU A 114 24.86 -2.55 5.17
C LEU A 114 25.66 -2.34 3.88
N ILE A 115 25.35 -3.11 2.84
CA ILE A 115 25.88 -2.82 1.50
C ILE A 115 25.30 -1.51 0.95
N PRO A 116 26.01 -0.75 0.11
CA PRO A 116 25.53 0.54 -0.43
C PRO A 116 24.17 0.47 -1.15
N GLN A 117 23.79 -0.70 -1.64
CA GLN A 117 22.54 -0.96 -2.36
C GLN A 117 21.38 -1.38 -1.43
N ALA A 118 21.57 -1.50 -0.12
CA ALA A 118 20.55 -2.06 0.80
C ALA A 118 19.20 -1.31 0.75
N ASP A 119 19.20 0.03 0.67
CA ASP A 119 17.95 0.80 0.49
C ASP A 119 17.21 0.51 -0.83
N ARG A 120 17.93 0.10 -1.88
CA ARG A 120 17.36 -0.26 -3.18
C ARG A 120 16.85 -1.71 -3.24
N ILE A 121 17.51 -2.61 -2.51
CA ILE A 121 17.09 -4.01 -2.35
C ILE A 121 15.86 -4.10 -1.42
N GLY A 122 15.73 -3.15 -0.49
CA GLY A 122 14.60 -3.03 0.42
C GLY A 122 14.83 -3.75 1.76
N ALA A 123 13.95 -3.46 2.71
CA ALA A 123 13.96 -4.06 4.03
C ALA A 123 13.14 -5.37 4.05
N GLY A 124 13.56 -6.33 4.89
CA GLY A 124 12.79 -7.54 5.18
C GLY A 124 11.52 -7.26 5.99
N GLY A 125 11.43 -6.09 6.61
CA GLY A 125 10.25 -5.59 7.32
C GLY A 125 10.56 -4.24 7.98
N GLY A 126 9.62 -3.75 8.81
CA GLY A 126 9.84 -2.56 9.60
C GLY A 126 8.61 -2.05 10.36
N LEU A 127 8.84 -1.08 11.24
CA LEU A 127 7.81 -0.19 11.78
C LEU A 127 7.81 1.10 10.96
N HIS A 128 6.64 1.57 10.56
CA HIS A 128 6.43 2.84 9.88
C HIS A 128 5.63 3.78 10.80
N VAL A 129 6.13 4.99 11.01
CA VAL A 129 5.35 6.07 11.63
C VAL A 129 5.34 7.27 10.69
N SER A 130 4.15 7.78 10.39
CA SER A 130 3.95 8.98 9.57
C SER A 130 3.12 10.01 10.34
N ILE A 131 3.39 11.28 10.07
CA ILE A 131 2.75 12.44 10.70
C ILE A 131 2.14 13.30 9.59
N ASN A 132 0.88 13.71 9.77
CA ASN A 132 0.09 14.54 8.85
C ASN A 132 -0.08 13.97 7.42
N PHE A 133 -0.03 12.63 7.25
CA PHE A 133 -0.33 11.96 5.98
C PHE A 133 -1.58 11.08 6.16
N VAL A 134 -2.71 11.53 5.60
CA VAL A 134 -4.03 10.92 5.82
C VAL A 134 -4.16 9.57 5.10
N GLU A 135 -3.57 9.48 3.91
CA GLU A 135 -3.60 8.32 3.03
C GLU A 135 -3.00 7.07 3.70
N ASN A 136 -2.00 7.25 4.57
CA ASN A 136 -1.43 6.15 5.36
C ASN A 136 -2.39 5.58 6.43
N ALA A 137 -3.41 6.33 6.85
CA ALA A 137 -4.45 5.82 7.74
C ALA A 137 -5.42 4.86 7.02
N LEU A 138 -5.43 4.88 5.69
CA LEU A 138 -6.36 4.17 4.81
C LEU A 138 -5.69 2.97 4.12
N PRO A 139 -6.46 1.99 3.60
CA PRO A 139 -5.93 0.91 2.76
C PRO A 139 -5.46 1.44 1.40
N GLU A 140 -5.07 0.55 0.49
CA GLU A 140 -4.95 0.90 -0.93
C GLU A 140 -6.32 1.38 -1.46
N PRO A 141 -6.37 2.41 -2.34
CA PRO A 141 -7.62 2.91 -2.90
C PRO A 141 -8.28 1.85 -3.77
N LEU A 142 -9.60 1.71 -3.65
CA LEU A 142 -10.39 0.72 -4.40
C LEU A 142 -10.78 1.23 -5.79
N ALA A 143 -11.06 2.53 -5.89
CA ALA A 143 -11.44 3.24 -7.09
C ALA A 143 -11.29 4.76 -6.85
N GLY A 144 -11.34 5.54 -7.93
CA GLY A 144 -11.39 7.00 -7.84
C GLY A 144 -10.78 7.72 -9.04
N ASP A 145 -10.82 9.04 -8.98
CA ASP A 145 -10.21 9.99 -9.90
C ASP A 145 -9.55 11.16 -9.12
N ASP A 146 -9.20 12.24 -9.81
CA ASP A 146 -8.58 13.43 -9.21
C ASP A 146 -9.53 14.23 -8.30
N GLU A 147 -10.85 14.06 -8.43
CA GLU A 147 -11.86 14.70 -7.57
C GLU A 147 -12.19 13.85 -6.33
N LEU A 148 -12.22 12.52 -6.47
CA LEU A 148 -12.63 11.59 -5.41
C LEU A 148 -11.79 10.29 -5.42
N ARG A 149 -10.98 10.10 -4.38
CA ARG A 149 -10.29 8.82 -4.11
C ARG A 149 -11.03 8.06 -3.01
N MET A 150 -11.40 6.81 -3.28
CA MET A 150 -12.26 6.01 -2.41
C MET A 150 -11.54 4.77 -1.87
N TYR A 151 -11.81 4.49 -0.61
CA TYR A 151 -11.13 3.47 0.18
C TYR A 151 -12.15 2.61 0.92
N GLY A 152 -11.82 1.35 1.19
CA GLY A 152 -12.60 0.53 2.11
C GLY A 152 -12.43 1.06 3.54
N GLU A 153 -13.52 1.16 4.31
CA GLU A 153 -13.45 1.65 5.69
C GLU A 153 -12.56 0.75 6.57
N PRO A 154 -11.50 1.30 7.21
CA PRO A 154 -10.62 0.53 8.08
C PRO A 154 -11.37 -0.15 9.22
N ARG A 155 -11.31 -1.49 9.27
CA ARG A 155 -11.98 -2.29 10.30
C ARG A 155 -11.12 -2.37 11.56
N VAL A 156 -11.73 -2.10 12.72
CA VAL A 156 -11.06 -2.28 14.02
C VAL A 156 -10.81 -3.76 14.27
N SER A 157 -9.53 -4.17 14.38
CA SER A 157 -9.10 -5.53 14.72
C SER A 157 -8.96 -5.74 16.23
N GLY A 158 -8.66 -4.67 16.98
CA GLY A 158 -8.40 -4.76 18.42
C GLY A 158 -8.20 -3.40 19.08
N ARG A 159 -7.54 -3.38 20.24
CA ARG A 159 -7.16 -2.15 20.97
C ARG A 159 -5.82 -2.34 21.68
N ILE A 160 -5.00 -1.30 21.75
CA ILE A 160 -3.83 -1.21 22.63
C ILE A 160 -4.05 -0.01 23.56
N GLY A 161 -4.15 -0.27 24.87
CA GLY A 161 -4.59 0.74 25.83
C GLY A 161 -5.97 1.32 25.44
N ARG A 162 -6.08 2.65 25.35
CA ARG A 162 -7.30 3.30 24.86
C ARG A 162 -7.45 3.31 23.34
N PHE A 163 -6.39 3.05 22.57
CA PHE A 163 -6.35 3.31 21.13
C PHE A 163 -6.90 2.13 20.31
N PRO A 164 -7.75 2.39 19.29
CA PRO A 164 -8.21 1.35 18.38
C PRO A 164 -7.09 0.90 17.44
N VAL A 165 -6.96 -0.41 17.27
CA VAL A 165 -6.09 -1.03 16.26
C VAL A 165 -6.97 -1.33 15.04
N TYR A 166 -6.53 -0.90 13.86
CA TYR A 166 -7.18 -1.17 12.59
C TYR A 166 -6.43 -2.27 11.85
N GLY A 167 -7.15 -3.32 11.45
CA GLY A 167 -6.59 -4.52 10.87
C GLY A 167 -6.19 -4.37 9.41
N ALA A 168 -5.25 -5.20 8.99
CA ALA A 168 -4.99 -5.47 7.59
C ALA A 168 -6.22 -6.13 6.93
N GLU A 169 -6.58 -5.73 5.71
CA GLU A 169 -7.49 -6.54 4.91
C GLU A 169 -6.78 -7.85 4.50
N PRO A 170 -7.45 -9.03 4.52
CA PRO A 170 -6.81 -10.33 4.27
C PRO A 170 -6.07 -10.47 2.92
N VAL A 171 -6.40 -9.63 1.94
CA VAL A 171 -5.76 -9.55 0.62
C VAL A 171 -4.40 -8.85 0.71
N HIS A 172 -4.26 -7.82 1.55
CA HIS A 172 -3.09 -6.94 1.63
C HIS A 172 -2.12 -7.35 2.73
N ARG A 173 -1.71 -8.63 2.77
CA ARG A 173 -0.82 -9.24 3.79
C ARG A 173 0.53 -8.54 4.04
N ARG A 174 0.90 -7.52 3.25
CA ARG A 174 2.12 -6.72 3.44
C ARG A 174 1.94 -5.58 4.43
N TRP A 175 0.73 -5.04 4.59
CA TRP A 175 0.43 -4.10 5.67
C TRP A 175 -0.01 -4.90 6.89
N GLY A 176 0.60 -4.65 8.06
CA GLY A 176 0.14 -5.20 9.33
C GLY A 176 -0.98 -4.36 9.94
N ASP A 177 -1.27 -4.62 11.22
CA ASP A 177 -2.10 -3.75 12.04
C ASP A 177 -1.55 -2.31 12.09
N ARG A 178 -2.47 -1.33 12.21
CA ARG A 178 -2.13 0.08 12.38
C ARG A 178 -2.90 0.74 13.51
N ILE A 179 -2.27 1.71 14.17
CA ILE A 179 -2.91 2.62 15.12
C ILE A 179 -2.91 4.02 14.51
N VAL A 180 -4.04 4.70 14.69
CA VAL A 180 -4.30 6.06 14.22
C VAL A 180 -4.51 6.95 15.45
N LEU A 181 -3.67 7.97 15.60
CA LEU A 181 -3.72 8.94 16.69
C LEU A 181 -4.04 10.33 16.10
N THR A 182 -5.03 11.02 16.64
CA THR A 182 -5.48 12.34 16.16
C THR A 182 -5.60 13.34 17.30
N SER A 183 -5.26 14.61 17.04
CA SER A 183 -5.23 15.66 18.06
C SER A 183 -6.59 15.97 18.69
N ASP A 184 -7.68 15.78 17.96
CA ASP A 184 -9.06 16.04 18.41
C ASP A 184 -9.89 14.76 18.66
N GLY A 185 -9.30 13.57 18.46
CA GLY A 185 -9.95 12.28 18.62
C GLY A 185 -10.94 11.87 17.51
N ARG A 186 -11.06 12.63 16.42
CA ARG A 186 -11.85 12.21 15.24
C ARG A 186 -11.06 11.24 14.35
N LEU A 187 -11.75 10.55 13.45
CA LEU A 187 -11.10 9.72 12.42
C LEU A 187 -10.56 10.62 11.28
N PRO A 188 -9.39 10.29 10.68
CA PRO A 188 -8.84 11.06 9.56
C PRO A 188 -9.50 10.75 8.22
N TRP A 189 -10.61 10.02 8.21
CA TRP A 189 -11.41 9.73 7.02
C TRP A 189 -12.88 10.05 7.25
N GLU A 190 -13.57 10.38 6.17
CA GLU A 190 -15.00 10.72 6.17
C GLU A 190 -15.76 9.75 5.25
N PRO A 191 -17.05 9.46 5.52
CA PRO A 191 -17.88 8.68 4.62
C PRO A 191 -17.87 9.22 3.18
N VAL A 192 -17.68 8.33 2.20
CA VAL A 192 -18.11 8.60 0.82
C VAL A 192 -19.62 8.49 0.82
N THR A 193 -20.33 9.51 0.35
CA THR A 193 -21.80 9.47 0.25
C THR A 193 -22.24 8.73 -1.01
N VAL A 194 -23.48 8.25 -1.05
CA VAL A 194 -24.07 7.68 -2.28
C VAL A 194 -24.11 8.72 -3.41
N ALA A 195 -24.27 10.01 -3.09
CA ALA A 195 -24.08 11.10 -4.04
C ALA A 195 -22.65 11.14 -4.61
N ASP A 196 -21.62 11.25 -3.75
CA ASP A 196 -20.20 11.27 -4.16
C ASP A 196 -19.87 10.11 -5.12
N TYR A 197 -20.33 8.90 -4.77
CA TYR A 197 -20.07 7.68 -5.52
C TYR A 197 -20.77 7.65 -6.89
N LEU A 198 -22.04 8.06 -6.95
CA LEU A 198 -22.78 8.13 -8.23
C LEU A 198 -22.27 9.26 -9.13
N ASP A 199 -21.83 10.38 -8.55
CA ASP A 199 -21.22 11.48 -9.29
C ASP A 199 -19.84 11.08 -9.86
N TRP A 200 -19.05 10.28 -9.12
CA TRP A 200 -17.85 9.64 -9.66
C TRP A 200 -18.16 8.64 -10.79
N GLN A 201 -19.13 7.72 -10.60
CA GLN A 201 -19.55 6.78 -11.65
C GLN A 201 -20.02 7.51 -12.93
N ALA A 202 -20.65 8.69 -12.80
CA ALA A 202 -21.01 9.52 -13.95
C ALA A 202 -19.79 10.09 -14.69
N ARG A 203 -18.77 10.59 -13.96
CA ARG A 203 -17.50 11.03 -14.56
C ARG A 203 -16.73 9.88 -15.20
N GLU A 204 -16.74 8.70 -14.58
CA GLU A 204 -16.08 7.49 -15.08
C GLU A 204 -16.65 7.05 -16.44
N ILE A 205 -17.99 6.95 -16.57
CA ILE A 205 -18.65 6.63 -17.86
C ILE A 205 -18.37 7.73 -18.89
N ALA A 206 -18.42 9.00 -18.49
CA ALA A 206 -18.16 10.12 -19.40
C ALA A 206 -16.71 10.12 -19.93
N ARG A 207 -15.72 9.79 -19.09
CA ARG A 207 -14.31 9.65 -19.51
C ARG A 207 -14.15 8.47 -20.47
N GLN A 208 -14.69 7.30 -20.14
CA GLN A 208 -14.65 6.14 -21.04
C GLN A 208 -15.30 6.41 -22.40
N GLN A 209 -16.33 7.26 -22.46
CA GLN A 209 -16.93 7.70 -23.73
C GLN A 209 -15.99 8.58 -24.57
N VAL A 210 -15.13 9.37 -23.94
CA VAL A 210 -14.06 10.13 -24.63
C VAL A 210 -12.95 9.17 -25.06
N ASP A 211 -12.48 8.30 -24.16
CA ASP A 211 -11.43 7.30 -24.44
C ASP A 211 -11.79 6.43 -25.68
N VAL A 212 -13.06 6.03 -25.81
CA VAL A 212 -13.58 5.26 -26.97
C VAL A 212 -13.68 6.11 -28.24
N ALA A 213 -13.95 7.42 -28.14
CA ALA A 213 -13.99 8.31 -29.30
C ALA A 213 -12.58 8.59 -29.84
N GLU A 214 -11.63 8.91 -28.96
CA GLU A 214 -10.22 9.14 -29.33
C GLU A 214 -9.60 7.87 -29.93
N ALA A 215 -9.85 6.69 -29.34
CA ALA A 215 -9.39 5.42 -29.88
C ALA A 215 -10.01 5.04 -31.25
N ALA A 216 -11.17 5.60 -31.59
CA ALA A 216 -11.76 5.42 -32.92
C ALA A 216 -11.07 6.31 -33.97
N GLU A 217 -10.67 7.53 -33.59
CA GLU A 217 -9.96 8.47 -34.46
C GLU A 217 -8.50 8.05 -34.72
N ASP A 218 -7.80 7.46 -33.73
CA ASP A 218 -6.43 6.93 -33.86
C ASP A 218 -6.34 5.59 -34.64
N THR A 219 -7.19 5.41 -35.67
CA THR A 219 -7.12 4.22 -36.53
C THR A 219 -5.91 4.32 -37.48
N PRO A 220 -4.92 3.41 -37.43
CA PRO A 220 -3.65 3.59 -38.12
C PRO A 220 -3.75 3.79 -39.64
N ALA A 221 -3.18 4.90 -40.13
CA ALA A 221 -3.04 5.17 -41.55
C ALA A 221 -1.91 4.32 -42.18
N ILE A 222 -2.19 3.69 -43.31
CA ILE A 222 -1.16 3.00 -44.10
C ILE A 222 -0.31 4.05 -44.82
N ASP A 223 0.93 4.27 -44.37
CA ASP A 223 1.88 5.09 -45.11
C ASP A 223 2.38 4.36 -46.37
N GLY A 224 1.64 4.54 -47.47
CA GLY A 224 2.01 4.02 -48.77
C GLY A 224 3.34 4.53 -49.31
N ALA A 225 4.00 5.53 -48.72
CA ALA A 225 5.40 5.87 -49.07
C ALA A 225 6.38 4.88 -48.42
N ALA A 226 6.35 4.72 -47.10
CA ALA A 226 7.19 3.77 -46.37
C ALA A 226 7.03 2.32 -46.89
N TRP A 227 5.82 1.89 -47.22
CA TRP A 227 5.60 0.55 -47.79
C TRP A 227 6.20 0.35 -49.18
N ARG A 228 6.24 1.40 -50.03
CA ARG A 228 6.93 1.34 -51.33
C ARG A 228 8.44 1.30 -51.20
N GLU A 229 9.01 2.05 -50.25
CA GLU A 229 10.43 1.99 -49.92
C GLU A 229 10.83 0.60 -49.41
N GLY A 230 10.04 0.03 -48.49
CA GLY A 230 10.23 -1.33 -48.00
C GLY A 230 10.13 -2.41 -49.09
N TYR A 231 9.20 -2.27 -50.04
CA TYR A 231 9.09 -3.16 -51.20
C TYR A 231 10.32 -3.11 -52.10
N GLU A 232 10.75 -1.93 -52.55
CA GLU A 232 11.92 -1.82 -53.45
C GLU A 232 13.23 -2.24 -52.75
N ALA A 233 13.37 -1.98 -51.44
CA ALA A 233 14.48 -2.52 -50.66
C ALA A 233 14.46 -4.05 -50.62
N MET A 234 13.33 -4.66 -50.21
CA MET A 234 13.18 -6.12 -50.14
C MET A 234 13.45 -6.81 -51.48
N LYS A 235 12.98 -6.22 -52.57
CA LYS A 235 13.10 -6.70 -53.96
C LYS A 235 14.56 -6.84 -54.45
N THR A 236 15.50 -6.14 -53.83
CA THR A 236 16.95 -6.33 -54.10
C THR A 236 17.57 -7.52 -53.36
N VAL A 237 16.94 -8.02 -52.30
CA VAL A 237 17.45 -9.08 -51.42
C VAL A 237 16.70 -10.39 -51.64
N ASP A 238 15.37 -10.35 -51.66
CA ASP A 238 14.49 -11.47 -52.02
C ASP A 238 13.29 -10.96 -52.85
N PRO A 239 13.37 -11.08 -54.20
CA PRO A 239 12.26 -10.74 -55.09
C PRO A 239 10.96 -11.54 -54.84
N THR A 240 11.05 -12.74 -54.27
CA THR A 240 9.89 -13.61 -54.01
C THR A 240 9.15 -13.12 -52.77
N ALA A 241 9.88 -12.80 -51.69
CA ALA A 241 9.32 -12.17 -50.50
C ALA A 241 8.73 -10.79 -50.80
N ALA A 242 9.39 -9.99 -51.66
CA ALA A 242 8.88 -8.68 -52.08
C ALA A 242 7.52 -8.79 -52.80
N GLU A 243 7.36 -9.75 -53.71
CA GLU A 243 6.09 -9.97 -54.42
C GLU A 243 4.99 -10.58 -53.52
N ALA A 244 5.36 -11.33 -52.48
CA ALA A 244 4.42 -11.76 -51.45
C ALA A 244 3.95 -10.58 -50.57
N LEU A 245 4.88 -9.70 -50.19
CA LEU A 245 4.59 -8.47 -49.45
C LEU A 245 3.67 -7.53 -50.25
N ARG A 246 3.97 -7.28 -51.54
CA ARG A 246 3.12 -6.46 -52.42
C ARG A 246 1.68 -6.96 -52.47
N LYS A 247 1.46 -8.26 -52.67
CA LYS A 247 0.11 -8.86 -52.68
C LYS A 247 -0.60 -8.77 -51.33
N THR A 248 0.16 -8.82 -50.22
CA THR A 248 -0.38 -8.65 -48.87
C THR A 248 -0.82 -7.20 -48.64
N MET A 249 -0.03 -6.23 -49.10
CA MET A 249 -0.40 -4.81 -49.06
C MET A 249 -1.59 -4.48 -49.97
N GLU A 250 -1.64 -5.01 -51.20
CA GLU A 250 -2.79 -4.82 -52.12
C GLU A 250 -4.09 -5.43 -51.59
N ALA A 251 -4.01 -6.52 -50.81
CA ALA A 251 -5.17 -7.04 -50.08
C ALA A 251 -5.55 -6.13 -48.91
N LEU A 252 -4.56 -5.68 -48.12
CA LEU A 252 -4.80 -4.81 -46.97
C LEU A 252 -5.35 -3.44 -47.36
N GLU A 253 -4.84 -2.78 -48.41
CA GLU A 253 -5.34 -1.50 -48.92
C GLU A 253 -6.79 -1.60 -49.43
N ARG A 254 -7.17 -2.73 -50.05
CA ARG A 254 -8.54 -3.00 -50.50
C ARG A 254 -9.49 -3.21 -49.31
N ASP A 255 -9.02 -3.90 -48.27
CA ASP A 255 -9.86 -4.32 -47.15
C ASP A 255 -9.86 -3.29 -45.99
N LEU A 256 -8.88 -2.37 -45.95
CA LEU A 256 -8.76 -1.30 -44.94
C LEU A 256 -10.01 -0.41 -44.83
N PRO A 257 -10.63 0.12 -45.92
CA PRO A 257 -11.81 0.97 -45.79
C PRO A 257 -12.99 0.23 -45.15
N LYS A 258 -13.07 -1.10 -45.34
CA LYS A 258 -14.05 -1.95 -44.66
C LYS A 258 -13.70 -2.09 -43.18
N MET A 259 -12.44 -2.39 -42.84
CA MET A 259 -11.98 -2.49 -41.45
C MET A 259 -12.18 -1.17 -40.68
N GLN A 260 -11.91 -0.03 -41.31
CA GLN A 260 -12.16 1.31 -40.76
C GLN A 260 -13.66 1.55 -40.52
N ALA A 261 -14.52 1.20 -41.48
CA ALA A 261 -15.97 1.30 -41.32
C ALA A 261 -16.52 0.36 -40.22
N GLU A 262 -16.00 -0.86 -40.10
CA GLU A 262 -16.36 -1.80 -39.03
C GLU A 262 -15.87 -1.29 -37.66
N HIS A 263 -14.66 -0.73 -37.56
CA HIS A 263 -14.13 -0.12 -36.34
C HIS A 263 -14.97 1.09 -35.90
N ALA A 264 -15.25 2.02 -36.81
CA ALA A 264 -16.07 3.20 -36.53
C ALA A 264 -17.51 2.82 -36.14
N ALA A 265 -18.10 1.77 -36.74
CA ALA A 265 -19.42 1.27 -36.38
C ALA A 265 -19.44 0.67 -34.96
N LEU A 266 -18.41 -0.09 -34.58
CA LEU A 266 -18.26 -0.64 -33.23
C LEU A 266 -18.05 0.45 -32.18
N ALA A 267 -17.22 1.46 -32.47
CA ALA A 267 -17.01 2.60 -31.58
C ALA A 267 -18.30 3.44 -31.40
N ALA A 268 -19.03 3.71 -32.49
CA ALA A 268 -20.32 4.39 -32.42
C ALA A 268 -21.36 3.60 -31.61
N GLN A 269 -21.38 2.27 -31.74
CA GLN A 269 -22.25 1.41 -30.93
C GLN A 269 -21.87 1.44 -29.44
N ALA A 270 -20.56 1.40 -29.12
CA ALA A 270 -20.07 1.49 -27.75
C ALA A 270 -20.40 2.83 -27.10
N GLY A 271 -20.13 3.94 -27.80
CA GLY A 271 -20.47 5.30 -27.34
C GLY A 271 -21.96 5.51 -27.11
N ALA A 272 -22.82 4.98 -27.98
CA ALA A 272 -24.28 4.99 -27.78
C ALA A 272 -24.72 4.17 -26.55
N GLY A 273 -24.04 3.04 -26.28
CA GLY A 273 -24.24 2.27 -25.05
C GLY A 273 -23.87 3.05 -23.79
N MET A 274 -22.70 3.69 -23.78
CA MET A 274 -22.23 4.53 -22.67
C MET A 274 -23.17 5.71 -22.39
N GLN A 275 -23.71 6.37 -23.43
CA GLN A 275 -24.73 7.42 -23.27
C GLN A 275 -26.02 6.90 -22.63
N ALA A 276 -26.49 5.70 -23.01
CA ALA A 276 -27.66 5.07 -22.40
C ALA A 276 -27.41 4.65 -20.94
N ASP A 277 -26.20 4.21 -20.61
CA ASP A 277 -25.78 3.84 -19.26
C ASP A 277 -25.66 5.05 -18.33
N LEU A 278 -25.12 6.17 -18.84
CA LEU A 278 -25.07 7.46 -18.14
C LEU A 278 -26.48 8.02 -17.91
N ALA A 279 -27.36 7.97 -18.90
CA ALA A 279 -28.76 8.40 -18.76
C ALA A 279 -29.51 7.54 -17.73
N ARG A 280 -29.28 6.22 -17.71
CA ARG A 280 -29.83 5.31 -16.69
C ARG A 280 -29.29 5.65 -15.30
N LEU A 281 -28.00 5.98 -15.16
CA LEU A 281 -27.39 6.37 -13.89
C LEU A 281 -28.01 7.67 -13.36
N GLN A 282 -28.20 8.67 -14.23
CA GLN A 282 -28.84 9.93 -13.86
C GLN A 282 -30.29 9.72 -13.42
N ALA A 283 -31.05 8.84 -14.10
CA ALA A 283 -32.40 8.46 -13.70
C ALA A 283 -32.42 7.70 -12.36
N TYR A 284 -31.51 6.76 -12.15
CA TYR A 284 -31.34 6.05 -10.87
C TYR A 284 -31.05 7.04 -9.73
N ARG A 285 -30.05 7.92 -9.89
CA ARG A 285 -29.70 8.96 -8.92
C ARG A 285 -30.87 9.90 -8.61
N ALA A 286 -31.68 10.24 -9.61
CA ALA A 286 -32.87 11.07 -9.45
C ALA A 286 -34.04 10.35 -8.73
N SER A 287 -34.06 9.02 -8.71
CA SER A 287 -35.05 8.22 -7.97
C SER A 287 -34.76 8.15 -6.46
N LEU A 288 -33.52 8.41 -6.05
CA LEU A 288 -33.09 8.33 -4.66
C LEU A 288 -33.51 9.56 -3.84
N ARG A 289 -34.03 9.33 -2.63
CA ARG A 289 -34.35 10.41 -1.69
C ARG A 289 -33.06 11.12 -1.22
N PRO A 290 -33.11 12.41 -0.83
CA PRO A 290 -31.95 13.12 -0.28
C PRO A 290 -31.26 12.41 0.90
N THR A 291 -32.02 11.70 1.74
CA THR A 291 -31.48 10.90 2.85
C THR A 291 -30.77 9.62 2.42
N GLN A 292 -31.07 9.08 1.23
CA GLN A 292 -30.33 7.96 0.64
C GLN A 292 -29.06 8.46 -0.05
N LEU A 293 -29.16 9.57 -0.79
CA LEU A 293 -28.00 10.24 -1.41
C LEU A 293 -26.95 10.68 -0.38
N ALA A 294 -27.38 11.16 0.79
CA ALA A 294 -26.50 11.55 1.89
C ALA A 294 -26.04 10.38 2.79
N ALA A 295 -26.50 9.14 2.57
CA ALA A 295 -26.03 7.98 3.30
C ALA A 295 -24.61 7.58 2.84
N GLN A 296 -23.86 6.88 3.70
CA GLN A 296 -22.56 6.31 3.32
C GLN A 296 -22.74 5.25 2.22
N ALA A 297 -22.00 5.41 1.12
CA ALA A 297 -21.89 4.43 0.06
C ALA A 297 -21.23 3.15 0.58
N LYS A 298 -21.75 2.01 0.17
CA LYS A 298 -21.25 0.68 0.52
C LYS A 298 -21.23 -0.15 -0.76
N LEU A 299 -20.11 -0.81 -1.05
CA LEU A 299 -20.06 -1.76 -2.16
C LEU A 299 -20.79 -3.05 -1.79
N GLY A 300 -21.51 -3.60 -2.77
CA GLY A 300 -22.35 -4.79 -2.68
C GLY A 300 -22.84 -5.25 -4.07
N ALA A 301 -23.94 -5.99 -4.12
CA ALA A 301 -24.43 -6.65 -5.34
C ALA A 301 -25.66 -5.97 -5.98
N GLY A 302 -26.00 -4.75 -5.56
CA GLY A 302 -27.08 -3.96 -6.14
C GLY A 302 -26.68 -3.10 -7.34
N GLU A 303 -27.58 -2.18 -7.71
CA GLU A 303 -27.42 -1.29 -8.87
C GLU A 303 -26.18 -0.39 -8.71
N TYR A 304 -25.41 -0.22 -9.79
CA TYR A 304 -24.12 0.47 -9.78
C TYR A 304 -23.12 -0.04 -8.72
N GLN A 305 -23.22 -1.32 -8.33
CA GLN A 305 -22.43 -1.98 -7.26
C GLN A 305 -22.69 -1.42 -5.85
N LEU A 306 -23.75 -0.64 -5.65
CA LEU A 306 -24.17 -0.23 -4.31
C LEU A 306 -24.85 -1.39 -3.58
N ALA A 307 -24.59 -1.52 -2.28
CA ALA A 307 -25.20 -2.54 -1.46
C ALA A 307 -26.71 -2.30 -1.25
N ARG A 308 -27.49 -3.37 -1.31
CA ARG A 308 -28.92 -3.40 -0.97
C ARG A 308 -29.11 -3.59 0.54
N ASP A 309 -30.27 -3.18 1.07
CA ASP A 309 -30.57 -3.24 2.50
C ASP A 309 -30.60 -4.67 3.09
N ASP A 310 -30.73 -5.70 2.24
CA ASP A 310 -30.71 -7.13 2.62
C ASP A 310 -29.31 -7.78 2.63
N GLU A 311 -28.25 -7.05 2.26
CA GLU A 311 -26.92 -7.64 2.07
C GLU A 311 -26.11 -7.76 3.38
N ALA A 312 -25.83 -9.00 3.79
CA ALA A 312 -25.09 -9.30 5.01
C ALA A 312 -23.57 -9.04 4.92
N VAL A 313 -23.01 -8.94 3.71
CA VAL A 313 -21.57 -8.71 3.49
C VAL A 313 -21.40 -7.51 2.56
N VAL A 314 -21.11 -6.36 3.18
CA VAL A 314 -20.95 -5.07 2.50
C VAL A 314 -19.60 -4.45 2.86
N ARG A 315 -19.09 -3.58 1.98
CA ARG A 315 -17.86 -2.82 2.20
C ARG A 315 -18.16 -1.31 2.21
N PRO A 316 -18.29 -0.68 3.38
CA PRO A 316 -18.45 0.78 3.47
C PRO A 316 -17.27 1.51 2.84
N LEU A 317 -17.56 2.63 2.18
CA LEU A 317 -16.57 3.48 1.52
C LEU A 317 -16.28 4.74 2.34
N VAL A 318 -15.02 5.15 2.32
CA VAL A 318 -14.52 6.37 2.98
C VAL A 318 -13.51 7.08 2.06
N LYS A 319 -13.35 8.39 2.29
CA LYS A 319 -12.43 9.29 1.61
C LYS A 319 -11.54 9.99 2.65
N ALA A 320 -10.36 10.44 2.26
CA ALA A 320 -9.47 11.20 3.13
C ALA A 320 -10.18 12.46 3.67
N SER A 321 -10.12 12.70 4.99
CA SER A 321 -10.66 13.93 5.58
C SER A 321 -9.68 15.09 5.35
N THR A 322 -10.18 16.17 4.74
CA THR A 322 -9.42 17.40 4.55
C THR A 322 -9.03 18.09 5.87
N ARG A 323 -9.68 17.74 6.98
CA ARG A 323 -9.43 18.30 8.32
C ARG A 323 -8.08 17.91 8.93
N PHE A 324 -7.48 16.82 8.44
CA PHE A 324 -6.17 16.33 8.90
C PHE A 324 -5.06 16.57 7.87
N GLY A 325 -5.37 17.35 6.82
CA GLY A 325 -4.35 17.91 5.95
C GLY A 325 -3.44 18.90 6.71
N TRP A 326 -2.28 19.16 6.11
CA TRP A 326 -1.30 20.12 6.63
C TRP A 326 -1.91 21.50 6.90
N ASP A 327 -1.70 21.99 8.11
CA ASP A 327 -2.04 23.34 8.52
C ASP A 327 -1.04 24.31 7.88
N ARG A 328 -1.53 25.26 7.08
CA ARG A 328 -0.68 26.25 6.38
C ARG A 328 -0.27 27.41 7.29
N GLU A 329 -0.99 27.63 8.39
CA GLU A 329 -0.72 28.70 9.35
C GLU A 329 0.25 28.22 10.45
N ASP A 330 0.14 26.95 10.86
CA ASP A 330 1.16 26.25 11.65
C ASP A 330 1.68 24.98 10.92
N PRO A 331 2.69 25.12 10.04
CA PRO A 331 3.21 24.01 9.25
C PRO A 331 4.01 22.99 10.07
N GLY A 332 4.29 23.25 11.35
CA GLY A 332 4.90 22.30 12.29
C GLY A 332 3.88 21.47 13.07
N ARG A 333 2.60 21.84 13.04
CA ARG A 333 1.53 21.27 13.86
C ARG A 333 1.30 19.79 13.59
N ILE A 334 1.40 18.97 14.62
CA ILE A 334 1.15 17.52 14.54
C ILE A 334 -0.35 17.30 14.82
N GLN A 335 -1.12 16.95 13.79
CA GLN A 335 -2.58 16.75 13.88
C GLN A 335 -2.98 15.27 13.79
N LEU A 336 -2.20 14.49 13.05
CA LEU A 336 -2.39 13.07 12.81
C LEU A 336 -1.04 12.36 12.94
N MET A 337 -1.03 11.21 13.61
CA MET A 337 0.07 10.24 13.55
C MET A 337 -0.49 8.85 13.24
N VAL A 338 0.05 8.20 12.21
CA VAL A 338 -0.28 6.82 11.85
C VAL A 338 0.93 5.94 12.11
N ILE A 339 0.76 4.93 12.95
CA ILE A 339 1.74 3.91 13.30
C ILE A 339 1.30 2.60 12.64
N SER A 340 2.15 1.95 11.86
CA SER A 340 1.88 0.63 11.28
C SER A 340 3.16 -0.19 11.21
N TRP A 341 3.06 -1.49 10.94
CA TRP A 341 4.22 -2.34 10.68
C TRP A 341 4.02 -3.19 9.42
N ILE A 342 5.14 -3.70 8.88
CA ILE A 342 5.20 -4.50 7.65
C ILE A 342 6.27 -5.58 7.83
N HIS A 343 6.01 -6.80 7.34
CA HIS A 343 7.02 -7.84 7.25
C HIS A 343 6.90 -8.61 5.93
N ASN A 344 8.04 -8.90 5.33
CA ASN A 344 8.22 -9.79 4.18
C ASN A 344 8.90 -11.11 4.59
N GLN A 345 9.18 -11.29 5.89
CA GLN A 345 9.91 -12.41 6.47
C GLN A 345 9.23 -12.88 7.77
N PRO A 346 8.95 -14.18 7.97
CA PRO A 346 8.25 -14.67 9.17
C PRO A 346 9.03 -14.43 10.48
N TYR A 347 10.36 -14.56 10.47
CA TYR A 347 11.17 -14.38 11.69
C TYR A 347 11.18 -12.94 12.22
N MET A 348 10.86 -11.95 11.38
CA MET A 348 10.74 -10.55 11.79
C MET A 348 9.36 -10.23 12.40
N GLU A 349 8.33 -11.02 12.11
CA GLU A 349 6.94 -10.78 12.51
C GLU A 349 6.80 -10.57 14.02
N ALA A 350 7.35 -11.49 14.81
CA ALA A 350 7.20 -11.47 16.27
C ALA A 350 7.88 -10.25 16.90
N GLY A 351 9.07 -9.86 16.45
CA GLY A 351 9.78 -8.68 16.97
C GLY A 351 9.10 -7.35 16.58
N LEU A 352 8.63 -7.25 15.33
CA LEU A 352 7.92 -6.08 14.84
C LEU A 352 6.53 -5.93 15.50
N ARG A 353 5.75 -7.01 15.58
CA ARG A 353 4.45 -7.01 16.27
C ARG A 353 4.61 -6.71 17.76
N SER A 354 5.55 -7.37 18.46
CA SER A 354 5.75 -7.10 19.90
C SER A 354 6.20 -5.65 20.14
N THR A 355 7.01 -5.08 19.25
CA THR A 355 7.36 -3.65 19.30
C THR A 355 6.11 -2.79 19.13
N PHE A 356 5.30 -3.04 18.10
CA PHE A 356 4.04 -2.33 17.87
C PHE A 356 3.07 -2.46 19.06
N GLU A 357 2.96 -3.62 19.68
CA GLU A 357 2.10 -3.87 20.86
C GLU A 357 2.59 -3.15 22.14
N THR A 358 3.88 -2.80 22.23
CA THR A 358 4.51 -2.23 23.44
C THR A 358 4.99 -0.78 23.31
N LEU A 359 4.69 -0.10 22.19
CA LEU A 359 4.97 1.34 22.06
C LEU A 359 4.22 2.17 23.10
N ASP A 360 4.86 3.25 23.56
CA ASP A 360 4.27 4.24 24.47
C ASP A 360 3.31 5.17 23.72
N TYR A 361 2.13 4.63 23.39
CA TYR A 361 1.08 5.34 22.66
C TYR A 361 0.51 6.56 23.40
N GLU A 362 0.60 6.60 24.74
CA GLU A 362 0.21 7.79 25.51
C GLU A 362 1.20 8.92 25.29
N ARG A 363 2.51 8.65 25.30
CA ARG A 363 3.53 9.66 24.97
C ARG A 363 3.53 10.04 23.49
N LEU A 364 3.28 9.09 22.57
CA LEU A 364 3.08 9.43 21.14
C LEU A 364 1.85 10.33 20.96
N HIS A 365 0.74 10.03 21.64
CA HIS A 365 -0.45 10.90 21.64
C HIS A 365 -0.21 12.23 22.37
N GLY A 366 0.78 12.30 23.26
CA GLY A 366 1.26 13.53 23.88
C GLY A 366 1.96 14.48 22.90
N LEU A 367 2.41 14.00 21.73
CA LEU A 367 3.01 14.83 20.67
C LEU A 367 1.96 15.50 19.76
N LEU A 368 0.67 15.24 19.97
CA LEU A 368 -0.47 15.81 19.22
C LEU A 368 -1.16 16.97 19.97
N ARG A 369 -0.45 17.60 20.93
CA ARG A 369 -0.99 18.58 21.89
C ARG A 369 -0.01 19.72 22.14
#